data_AF-A0A0S9R5K4-F1
#
_entry.id   AF-A0A0S9R5K4-F1
#
_cell.length_a   1.000
_cell.length_b   1.000
_cell.length_c   1.000
_cell.angle_alpha   90.00
_cell.angle_beta   90.00
_cell.angle_gamma   90.00
#
_symmetry.space_group_name_H-M   'P 1'
#
loop_
_entity.id
_entity.type
_entity.pdbx_description
1 polymer ?
#
loop_
_entity_poly.entity_id
_entity_poly.type
_entity_poly.pdbx_seq_one_letter_code
_entity_poly.pdbx_strand_id
1 'polypeptide(L)'
;MLSGGSDGSSFSVQGSPGNTFGVSTTASTIAGTFDPTATSLVSGLGFQANDNFSVNGQVVTIAAGDTITSLMQKVGVATNGAVTASYDTATNKFSFTAADSNTAVTLADGSTATSKVANLGFTATAFASGLGASGATSPLAGKALTVQVGSGANVTTTSLTFGSGPGQVSTLTQLNAALAPANAQAVIDPTTGKLSISTMNDYGAETLTATATGAGNPFTSAATSATVGGDGLNTRNGLVSSYNSLLTQIDQLAADAGFNGINLLTGDNLNITFNEKGTSSLSVQGSAVTASSLGLNAIAQNTFQENSSISKLIEQINSATTSLKSQASSLGSNLAVVQNRQDFSK
;
A
#
# COMPACT_ATOMS: atom_id res chain seq x y z
N MET A 1 35.68 17.36 -50.72
CA MET A 1 35.80 15.92 -50.37
C MET A 1 34.76 15.18 -51.19
N LEU A 2 35.13 14.11 -51.88
CA LEU A 2 34.16 13.25 -52.57
C LEU A 2 33.52 12.35 -51.51
N SER A 3 32.20 12.40 -51.35
CA SER A 3 31.44 11.53 -50.45
C SER A 3 30.55 10.59 -51.27
N GLY A 4 30.40 9.35 -50.81
CA GLY A 4 29.47 8.38 -51.40
C GLY A 4 28.01 8.75 -51.19
N GLY A 5 27.10 8.04 -51.85
CA GLY A 5 25.65 8.19 -51.64
C GLY A 5 25.22 7.70 -50.26
N SER A 6 24.01 8.09 -49.84
CA SER A 6 23.38 7.68 -48.57
C SER A 6 23.06 6.17 -48.50
N ASP A 7 23.27 5.44 -49.60
CA ASP A 7 23.09 3.99 -49.72
C ASP A 7 24.32 3.19 -49.25
N GLY A 8 25.39 3.87 -48.83
CA GLY A 8 26.64 3.23 -48.39
C GLY A 8 27.43 2.61 -49.54
N SER A 9 27.04 2.86 -50.80
CA SER A 9 27.73 2.34 -51.97
C SER A 9 29.15 2.89 -52.05
N SER A 10 30.11 1.98 -52.29
CA SER A 10 31.47 2.39 -52.59
C SER A 10 31.54 3.01 -53.99
N PHE A 11 32.33 4.07 -54.16
CA PHE A 11 32.67 4.59 -55.48
C PHE A 11 34.17 4.49 -55.70
N SER A 12 34.57 4.33 -56.96
CA SER A 12 35.98 4.30 -57.34
C SER A 12 36.36 5.59 -58.06
N VAL A 13 37.54 6.10 -57.73
CA VAL A 13 38.14 7.24 -58.43
C VAL A 13 39.37 6.73 -59.17
N GLN A 14 39.44 7.01 -60.47
CA GLN A 14 40.58 6.68 -61.32
C GLN A 14 40.91 7.86 -62.24
N GLY A 15 42.17 8.27 -62.26
CA GLY A 15 42.67 9.24 -63.24
C GLY A 15 43.00 8.59 -64.58
N SER A 16 42.78 9.31 -65.68
CA SER A 16 43.24 8.88 -67.01
C SER A 16 44.76 9.01 -67.16
N PRO A 17 45.40 8.21 -68.04
CA PRO A 17 46.82 8.37 -68.35
C PRO A 17 47.13 9.79 -68.84
N GLY A 18 48.07 10.49 -68.20
CA GLY A 18 48.44 11.88 -68.52
C GLY A 18 47.79 12.95 -67.64
N ASN A 19 47.05 12.56 -66.61
CA ASN A 19 46.49 13.46 -65.60
C ASN A 19 47.56 14.31 -64.89
N THR A 20 47.46 15.63 -64.98
CA THR A 20 48.33 16.62 -64.33
C THR A 20 47.93 17.01 -62.90
N PHE A 21 46.75 16.58 -62.43
CA PHE A 21 46.19 16.85 -61.10
C PHE A 21 46.56 15.80 -60.03
N GLY A 22 47.42 14.82 -60.33
CA GLY A 22 48.00 13.93 -59.33
C GLY A 22 47.08 12.83 -58.77
N VAL A 23 45.82 12.69 -59.24
CA VAL A 23 44.99 11.52 -58.93
C VAL A 23 45.55 10.23 -59.57
N SER A 24 45.66 9.16 -58.76
CA SER A 24 46.26 7.88 -59.17
C SER A 24 45.58 7.27 -60.40
N THR A 25 46.38 6.67 -61.31
CA THR A 25 45.87 5.87 -62.44
C THR A 25 45.40 4.48 -62.02
N THR A 26 45.71 4.06 -60.79
CA THR A 26 45.14 2.86 -60.16
C THR A 26 43.86 3.25 -59.44
N ALA A 27 42.75 2.59 -59.77
CA ALA A 27 41.46 2.86 -59.16
C ALA A 27 41.54 2.72 -57.62
N SER A 28 41.15 3.78 -56.91
CA SER A 28 41.01 3.75 -55.45
C SER A 28 39.53 3.64 -55.11
N THR A 29 39.14 2.54 -54.48
CA THR A 29 37.78 2.34 -53.98
C THR A 29 37.64 3.01 -52.61
N ILE A 30 36.73 3.96 -52.50
CA ILE A 30 36.35 4.57 -51.23
C ILE A 30 35.09 3.86 -50.75
N ALA A 31 35.18 3.19 -49.59
CA ALA A 31 34.00 2.57 -48.97
C ALA A 31 33.01 3.66 -48.52
N GLY A 32 31.74 3.52 -48.91
CA GLY A 32 30.68 4.37 -48.39
C GLY A 32 30.38 4.01 -46.92
N THR A 33 29.98 5.00 -46.13
CA THR A 33 29.33 4.77 -44.83
C THR A 33 27.84 4.91 -45.07
N PHE A 34 27.03 3.92 -44.67
CA PHE A 34 25.58 4.04 -44.76
C PHE A 34 25.10 5.15 -43.83
N ASP A 35 24.44 6.17 -44.38
CA ASP A 35 23.90 7.30 -43.64
C ASP A 35 22.41 7.44 -43.97
N PRO A 36 21.53 6.76 -43.22
CA PRO A 36 20.11 6.62 -43.56
C PRO A 36 19.37 7.96 -43.50
N THR A 37 18.54 8.20 -44.50
CA THR A 37 17.57 9.32 -44.52
C THR A 37 16.15 8.77 -44.37
N ALA A 38 15.17 9.66 -44.18
CA ALA A 38 13.76 9.27 -44.05
C ALA A 38 13.24 8.42 -45.24
N THR A 39 13.84 8.56 -46.43
CA THR A 39 13.48 7.79 -47.64
C THR A 39 14.34 6.55 -47.87
N SER A 40 15.37 6.31 -47.04
CA SER A 40 16.19 5.10 -47.14
C SER A 40 15.34 3.86 -46.86
N LEU A 41 15.58 2.79 -47.62
CA LEU A 41 14.92 1.51 -47.39
C LEU A 41 15.39 0.91 -46.06
N VAL A 42 14.45 0.32 -45.30
CA VAL A 42 14.76 -0.31 -44.01
C VAL A 42 15.59 -1.59 -44.14
N SER A 43 15.71 -2.13 -45.37
CA SER A 43 16.65 -3.22 -45.65
C SER A 43 18.11 -2.81 -45.43
N GLY A 44 18.44 -1.52 -45.61
CA GLY A 44 19.75 -0.97 -45.25
C GLY A 44 20.03 -0.99 -43.74
N LEU A 45 19.00 -1.12 -42.91
CA LEU A 45 19.10 -1.30 -41.45
C LEU A 45 19.09 -2.79 -41.03
N GLY A 46 19.12 -3.72 -42.00
CA GLY A 46 19.15 -5.17 -41.74
C GLY A 46 17.78 -5.83 -41.62
N PHE A 47 16.69 -5.15 -41.99
CA PHE A 47 15.37 -5.77 -42.13
C PHE A 47 15.20 -6.51 -43.47
N GLN A 48 14.34 -7.51 -43.49
CA GLN A 48 13.93 -8.26 -44.67
C GLN A 48 12.41 -8.23 -44.80
N ALA A 49 11.90 -8.54 -46.00
CA ALA A 49 10.46 -8.67 -46.21
C ALA A 49 9.88 -9.77 -45.31
N ASN A 50 8.74 -9.48 -44.68
CA ASN A 50 8.04 -10.30 -43.70
C ASN A 50 8.71 -10.41 -42.32
N ASP A 51 9.81 -9.70 -42.07
CA ASP A 51 10.25 -9.46 -40.70
C ASP A 51 9.15 -8.74 -39.93
N ASN A 52 9.09 -8.98 -38.62
CA ASN A 52 8.23 -8.21 -37.74
C ASN A 52 8.87 -7.97 -36.37
N PHE A 53 8.39 -6.93 -35.73
CA PHE A 53 8.58 -6.63 -34.31
C PHE A 53 7.23 -6.21 -33.75
N SER A 54 7.14 -5.99 -32.44
CA SER A 54 5.94 -5.50 -31.80
C SER A 54 6.20 -4.28 -30.95
N VAL A 55 5.19 -3.42 -30.87
CA VAL A 55 5.12 -2.26 -29.97
C VAL A 55 3.89 -2.44 -29.10
N ASN A 56 4.08 -2.57 -27.79
CA ASN A 56 3.01 -2.87 -26.83
C ASN A 56 2.18 -4.11 -27.20
N GLY A 57 2.83 -5.14 -27.75
CA GLY A 57 2.17 -6.37 -28.22
C GLY A 57 1.51 -6.27 -29.60
N GLN A 58 1.45 -5.07 -30.20
CA GLN A 58 0.93 -4.87 -31.55
C GLN A 58 2.00 -5.12 -32.60
N VAL A 59 1.71 -5.97 -33.58
CA VAL A 59 2.70 -6.40 -34.60
C VAL A 59 2.87 -5.34 -35.69
N VAL A 60 4.12 -5.03 -36.00
CA VAL A 60 4.55 -4.20 -37.14
C VAL A 60 5.30 -5.08 -38.13
N THR A 61 4.72 -5.28 -39.32
CA THR A 61 5.30 -6.14 -40.37
C THR A 61 6.00 -5.32 -41.45
N ILE A 62 7.22 -5.73 -41.78
CA ILE A 62 8.08 -5.10 -42.79
C ILE A 62 7.77 -5.65 -44.18
N ALA A 63 7.63 -4.75 -45.15
CA ALA A 63 7.54 -5.03 -46.57
C ALA A 63 8.85 -4.68 -47.28
N ALA A 64 9.12 -5.33 -48.41
CA ALA A 64 10.38 -5.14 -49.15
C ALA A 64 10.67 -3.69 -49.57
N GLY A 65 9.62 -2.90 -49.81
CA GLY A 65 9.72 -1.49 -50.21
C GLY A 65 9.58 -0.49 -49.05
N ASP A 66 9.59 -0.95 -47.80
CA ASP A 66 9.46 -0.02 -46.68
C ASP A 66 10.67 0.91 -46.58
N THR A 67 10.36 2.19 -46.44
CA THR A 67 11.32 3.23 -46.08
C THR A 67 11.27 3.46 -44.57
N ILE A 68 12.26 4.17 -44.03
CA ILE A 68 12.21 4.62 -42.63
C ILE A 68 10.90 5.38 -42.35
N THR A 69 10.43 6.20 -43.29
CA THR A 69 9.14 6.91 -43.17
C THR A 69 7.95 5.95 -43.09
N SER A 70 7.86 4.96 -43.99
CA SER A 70 6.72 4.03 -43.96
C SER A 70 6.74 3.12 -42.74
N LEU A 71 7.93 2.76 -42.24
CA LEU A 71 8.08 2.04 -40.97
C LEU A 71 7.53 2.83 -39.79
N MET A 72 7.87 4.12 -39.66
CA MET A 72 7.35 4.98 -38.60
C MET A 72 5.82 5.10 -38.66
N GLN A 73 5.26 5.24 -39.86
CA GLN A 73 3.81 5.26 -40.06
C GLN A 73 3.15 3.95 -39.64
N LYS A 74 3.75 2.80 -39.98
CA LYS A 74 3.25 1.49 -39.59
C LYS A 74 3.22 1.29 -38.07
N VAL A 75 4.18 1.85 -37.32
CA VAL A 75 4.14 1.86 -35.85
C VAL A 75 2.91 2.60 -35.33
N GLY A 76 2.67 3.82 -35.85
CA GLY A 76 1.50 4.62 -35.46
C GLY A 76 0.18 3.91 -35.78
N VAL A 77 0.09 3.27 -36.95
CA VAL A 77 -1.10 2.52 -37.36
C VAL A 77 -1.29 1.25 -36.50
N ALA A 78 -0.25 0.45 -36.29
CA ALA A 78 -0.35 -0.80 -35.53
C ALA A 78 -0.77 -0.59 -34.07
N THR A 79 -0.34 0.53 -33.47
CA THR A 79 -0.68 0.92 -32.10
C THR A 79 -1.92 1.81 -32.02
N ASN A 80 -2.60 2.06 -33.14
CA ASN A 80 -3.76 2.94 -33.22
C ASN A 80 -3.50 4.33 -32.60
N GLY A 81 -2.30 4.87 -32.82
CA GLY A 81 -1.84 6.16 -32.33
C GLY A 81 -1.35 6.18 -30.88
N ALA A 82 -1.44 5.07 -30.13
CA ALA A 82 -0.98 5.02 -28.74
C ALA A 82 0.54 5.21 -28.60
N VAL A 83 1.32 4.81 -29.62
CA VAL A 83 2.75 5.07 -29.72
C VAL A 83 3.07 5.58 -31.13
N THR A 84 3.79 6.71 -31.21
CA THR A 84 4.33 7.24 -32.46
C THR A 84 5.82 6.97 -32.55
N ALA A 85 6.35 6.80 -33.76
CA ALA A 85 7.79 6.66 -33.99
C ALA A 85 8.33 7.86 -34.76
N SER A 86 9.56 8.26 -34.45
CA SER A 86 10.33 9.27 -35.19
C SER A 86 11.76 8.76 -35.45
N TYR A 87 12.44 9.39 -36.41
CA TYR A 87 13.82 9.09 -36.77
C TYR A 87 14.62 10.39 -36.88
N ASP A 88 15.70 10.50 -36.11
CA ASP A 88 16.63 11.62 -36.16
C ASP A 88 17.82 11.28 -37.05
N THR A 89 17.92 11.95 -38.21
CA THR A 89 19.00 11.75 -39.18
C THR A 89 20.34 12.32 -38.72
N ALA A 90 20.38 13.21 -37.73
CA ALA A 90 21.65 13.72 -37.20
C ALA A 90 22.32 12.71 -36.26
N THR A 91 21.51 11.91 -35.56
CA THR A 91 22.00 10.92 -34.59
C THR A 91 21.80 9.47 -35.05
N ASN A 92 21.13 9.26 -36.18
CA ASN A 92 20.75 7.98 -36.73
C ASN A 92 20.00 7.09 -35.72
N LYS A 93 19.02 7.67 -35.03
CA LYS A 93 18.26 7.01 -33.94
C LYS A 93 16.75 7.07 -34.15
N PHE A 94 16.11 5.94 -33.88
CA PHE A 94 14.66 5.89 -33.70
C PHE A 94 14.28 6.37 -32.30
N SER A 95 13.13 7.03 -32.19
CA SER A 95 12.46 7.31 -30.93
C SER A 95 11.02 6.84 -31.00
N PHE A 96 10.50 6.33 -29.87
CA PHE A 96 9.12 5.89 -29.72
C PHE A 96 8.48 6.69 -28.60
N THR A 97 7.40 7.41 -28.92
CA THR A 97 6.74 8.35 -28.03
C THR A 97 5.33 7.88 -27.75
N ALA A 98 5.03 7.57 -26.50
CA ALA A 98 3.68 7.31 -26.03
C ALA A 98 2.79 8.55 -26.18
N ALA A 99 1.52 8.35 -26.52
CA ALA A 99 0.55 9.44 -26.68
C ALA A 99 0.21 10.15 -25.37
N ASP A 100 0.38 9.47 -24.23
CA ASP A 100 0.11 9.97 -22.89
C ASP A 100 1.11 9.41 -21.87
N SER A 101 1.07 9.97 -20.66
CA SER A 101 1.94 9.57 -19.54
C SER A 101 1.64 8.20 -18.95
N ASN A 102 0.51 7.59 -19.31
CA ASN A 102 0.04 6.32 -18.74
C ASN A 102 0.39 5.12 -19.63
N THR A 103 0.66 5.38 -20.91
CA THR A 103 1.03 4.39 -21.89
C THR A 103 2.54 4.09 -21.81
N ALA A 104 2.86 2.83 -21.50
CA ALA A 104 4.23 2.33 -21.61
C ALA A 104 4.63 2.14 -23.08
N VAL A 105 5.93 2.08 -23.36
CA VAL A 105 6.44 1.62 -24.65
C VAL A 105 7.18 0.32 -24.40
N THR A 106 6.78 -0.75 -25.06
CA THR A 106 7.41 -2.06 -24.96
C THR A 106 7.75 -2.51 -26.37
N LEU A 107 9.02 -2.76 -26.65
CA LEU A 107 9.48 -3.22 -27.97
C LEU A 107 9.88 -4.68 -27.85
N ALA A 108 9.26 -5.58 -28.62
CA ALA A 108 9.69 -6.97 -28.64
C ALA A 108 9.95 -7.44 -30.06
N ASP A 109 10.91 -8.34 -30.21
CA ASP A 109 11.08 -9.07 -31.47
C ASP A 109 9.79 -9.81 -31.79
N GLY A 110 9.45 -9.85 -33.07
CA GLY A 110 8.26 -10.53 -33.51
C GLY A 110 8.50 -12.01 -33.77
N SER A 111 7.45 -12.74 -34.15
CA SER A 111 7.48 -14.20 -34.27
C SER A 111 8.25 -14.71 -35.48
N THR A 112 8.57 -13.86 -36.46
CA THR A 112 9.21 -14.29 -37.71
C THR A 112 10.73 -14.23 -37.67
N ALA A 113 11.33 -13.47 -36.76
CA ALA A 113 12.78 -13.37 -36.61
C ALA A 113 13.20 -12.72 -35.29
N THR A 114 14.37 -13.11 -34.78
CA THR A 114 14.99 -12.49 -33.59
C THR A 114 15.87 -11.30 -33.97
N SER A 115 16.17 -10.43 -32.99
CA SER A 115 17.04 -9.25 -33.10
C SER A 115 16.55 -8.13 -34.02
N LYS A 116 15.24 -8.00 -34.24
CA LYS A 116 14.64 -6.92 -35.06
C LYS A 116 14.52 -5.61 -34.29
N VAL A 117 14.35 -5.66 -32.97
CA VAL A 117 14.44 -4.48 -32.12
C VAL A 117 15.87 -3.91 -32.11
N ALA A 118 16.89 -4.76 -32.24
CA ALA A 118 18.29 -4.31 -32.33
C ALA A 118 18.57 -3.50 -33.61
N ASN A 119 17.93 -3.85 -34.72
CA ASN A 119 18.00 -3.08 -35.97
C ASN A 119 17.41 -1.65 -35.85
N LEU A 120 16.58 -1.40 -34.83
CA LEU A 120 16.05 -0.06 -34.50
C LEU A 120 17.01 0.73 -33.58
N GLY A 121 18.14 0.13 -33.19
CA GLY A 121 19.13 0.75 -32.30
C GLY A 121 18.87 0.52 -30.80
N PHE A 122 17.96 -0.39 -30.43
CA PHE A 122 17.63 -0.68 -29.04
C PHE A 122 18.19 -2.04 -28.60
N THR A 123 18.91 -2.05 -27.48
CA THR A 123 19.39 -3.28 -26.81
C THR A 123 18.46 -3.76 -25.70
N ALA A 124 17.52 -2.90 -25.26
CA ALA A 124 16.49 -3.21 -24.27
C ALA A 124 15.11 -3.32 -24.93
N THR A 125 14.25 -4.19 -24.38
CA THR A 125 12.93 -4.52 -24.94
C THR A 125 11.75 -4.03 -24.07
N ALA A 126 11.99 -3.57 -22.85
CA ALA A 126 10.94 -3.05 -21.96
C ALA A 126 11.31 -1.66 -21.43
N PHE A 127 10.40 -0.69 -21.60
CA PHE A 127 10.57 0.68 -21.12
C PHE A 127 9.42 1.02 -20.17
N ALA A 128 9.73 1.61 -19.01
CA ALA A 128 8.72 1.98 -18.02
C ALA A 128 7.77 3.06 -18.56
N SER A 129 6.52 3.02 -18.10
CA SER A 129 5.49 3.99 -18.49
C SER A 129 5.91 5.44 -18.22
N GLY A 130 5.67 6.32 -19.20
CA GLY A 130 5.84 7.78 -19.06
C GLY A 130 7.25 8.37 -19.18
N LEU A 131 8.31 7.59 -19.47
CA LEU A 131 9.69 8.13 -19.53
C LEU A 131 10.52 7.81 -20.79
N GLY A 132 10.00 7.01 -21.73
CA GLY A 132 10.48 6.95 -23.13
C GLY A 132 11.97 6.62 -23.39
N ALA A 133 12.76 6.28 -22.37
CA ALA A 133 14.19 6.03 -22.51
C ALA A 133 14.61 4.70 -21.85
N SER A 134 15.57 4.00 -22.47
CA SER A 134 16.19 2.79 -21.93
C SER A 134 16.78 3.05 -20.55
N GLY A 135 16.39 2.24 -19.55
CA GLY A 135 16.88 2.36 -18.17
C GLY A 135 16.18 3.43 -17.31
N ALA A 136 15.15 4.12 -17.82
CA ALA A 136 14.39 5.06 -17.01
C ALA A 136 13.55 4.31 -15.95
N THR A 137 13.84 4.57 -14.67
CA THR A 137 13.05 4.09 -13.53
C THR A 137 11.93 5.08 -13.21
N SER A 138 10.80 4.59 -12.69
CA SER A 138 9.74 5.46 -12.15
C SER A 138 10.32 6.56 -11.24
N PRO A 139 9.79 7.80 -11.25
CA PRO A 139 10.21 8.84 -10.31
C PRO A 139 10.01 8.45 -8.83
N LEU A 140 9.14 7.46 -8.59
CA LEU A 140 8.90 6.86 -7.29
C LEU A 140 9.91 5.77 -6.93
N ALA A 141 10.69 5.23 -7.88
CA ALA A 141 11.60 4.13 -7.60
C ALA A 141 12.61 4.49 -6.49
N GLY A 142 12.71 3.63 -5.48
CA GLY A 142 13.54 3.82 -4.30
C GLY A 142 13.07 4.93 -3.35
N LYS A 143 11.94 5.60 -3.62
CA LYS A 143 11.31 6.54 -2.69
C LYS A 143 10.55 5.76 -1.63
N ALA A 144 10.55 6.31 -0.42
CA ALA A 144 9.82 5.73 0.69
C ALA A 144 8.66 6.62 1.15
N LEU A 145 7.60 5.96 1.59
CA LEU A 145 6.43 6.57 2.19
C LEU A 145 6.10 5.82 3.47
N THR A 146 6.04 6.55 4.57
CA THR A 146 5.58 6.03 5.85
C THR A 146 4.19 6.57 6.12
N VAL A 147 3.24 5.66 6.32
CA VAL A 147 1.86 5.98 6.66
C VAL A 147 1.62 5.55 8.10
N GLN A 148 1.11 6.47 8.91
CA GLN A 148 0.71 6.22 10.28
C GLN A 148 -0.76 6.52 10.45
N VAL A 149 -1.46 5.60 11.09
CA VAL A 149 -2.90 5.72 11.38
C VAL A 149 -3.11 5.51 12.87
N GLY A 150 -3.88 6.41 13.49
CA GLY A 150 -4.19 6.40 14.91
C GLY A 150 -3.33 7.35 15.73
N SER A 151 -3.39 7.23 17.06
CA SER A 151 -2.65 8.08 17.99
C SER A 151 -2.17 7.31 19.24
N GLY A 152 -1.14 7.85 19.91
CA GLY A 152 -0.60 7.28 21.15
C GLY A 152 -0.12 5.82 21.00
N ALA A 153 -0.44 4.99 21.99
CA ALA A 153 -0.03 3.58 22.02
C ALA A 153 -0.71 2.68 20.97
N ASN A 154 -1.71 3.19 20.25
CA ASN A 154 -2.47 2.44 19.25
C ASN A 154 -2.09 2.85 17.81
N VAL A 155 -1.03 3.64 17.62
CA VAL A 155 -0.61 4.04 16.27
C VAL A 155 -0.13 2.82 15.49
N THR A 156 -0.67 2.63 14.29
CA THR A 156 -0.18 1.62 13.34
C THR A 156 0.69 2.31 12.31
N THR A 157 1.88 1.76 12.05
CA THR A 157 2.86 2.34 11.11
C THR A 157 3.16 1.37 9.99
N THR A 158 2.96 1.80 8.75
CA THR A 158 3.36 1.09 7.54
C THR A 158 4.45 1.88 6.84
N SER A 159 5.61 1.26 6.60
CA SER A 159 6.68 1.84 5.79
C SER A 159 6.77 1.11 4.45
N LEU A 160 6.79 1.88 3.37
CA LEU A 160 6.70 1.40 2.00
C LEU A 160 7.92 1.90 1.22
N THR A 161 8.44 1.07 0.32
CA THR A 161 9.40 1.49 -0.69
C THR A 161 8.81 1.21 -2.07
N PHE A 162 8.81 2.21 -2.95
CA PHE A 162 8.30 2.06 -4.29
C PHE A 162 9.36 1.48 -5.23
N GLY A 163 8.94 0.58 -6.11
CA GLY A 163 9.78 -0.10 -7.09
C GLY A 163 9.32 -1.52 -7.37
N SER A 164 10.07 -2.24 -8.21
CA SER A 164 9.69 -3.58 -8.72
C SER A 164 10.43 -4.74 -8.06
N GLY A 165 11.33 -4.48 -7.10
CA GLY A 165 12.05 -5.52 -6.39
C GLY A 165 11.21 -6.22 -5.32
N PRO A 166 11.71 -7.32 -4.73
CA PRO A 166 11.02 -8.03 -3.64
C PRO A 166 10.69 -7.09 -2.48
N GLY A 167 9.43 -7.12 -2.02
CA GLY A 167 8.95 -6.27 -0.92
C GLY A 167 8.69 -4.81 -1.31
N GLN A 168 8.83 -4.44 -2.58
CA GLN A 168 8.56 -3.08 -3.07
C GLN A 168 7.16 -2.99 -3.72
N VAL A 169 6.64 -1.76 -3.78
CA VAL A 169 5.31 -1.44 -4.30
C VAL A 169 5.42 -0.80 -5.68
N SER A 170 4.75 -1.40 -6.67
CA SER A 170 4.72 -0.92 -8.06
C SER A 170 3.31 -0.69 -8.62
N THR A 171 2.28 -1.16 -7.92
CA THR A 171 0.87 -1.04 -8.34
C THR A 171 -0.02 -0.52 -7.21
N LEU A 172 -1.17 0.07 -7.56
CA LEU A 172 -2.18 0.51 -6.60
C LEU A 172 -2.70 -0.65 -5.73
N THR A 173 -2.82 -1.84 -6.31
CA THR A 173 -3.22 -3.05 -5.59
C THR A 173 -2.19 -3.45 -4.54
N GLN A 174 -0.89 -3.44 -4.88
CA GLN A 174 0.18 -3.71 -3.92
C GLN A 174 0.23 -2.65 -2.82
N LEU A 175 0.02 -1.38 -3.18
CA LEU A 175 -0.05 -0.28 -2.21
C LEU A 175 -1.19 -0.51 -1.22
N ASN A 176 -2.40 -0.78 -1.71
CA ASN A 176 -3.57 -1.03 -0.87
C ASN A 176 -3.42 -2.28 0.00
N ALA A 177 -2.79 -3.34 -0.50
CA ALA A 177 -2.48 -4.52 0.30
C ALA A 177 -1.51 -4.20 1.45
N ALA A 178 -0.52 -3.35 1.20
CA ALA A 178 0.46 -2.95 2.22
C ALA A 178 -0.11 -1.94 3.24
N LEU A 179 -1.08 -1.12 2.84
CA LEU A 179 -1.77 -0.15 3.72
C LEU A 179 -2.90 -0.77 4.55
N ALA A 180 -3.47 -1.90 4.11
CA ALA A 180 -4.59 -2.55 4.79
C ALA A 180 -4.33 -2.88 6.27
N PRO A 181 -3.15 -3.36 6.71
CA PRO A 181 -2.87 -3.58 8.14
C PRO A 181 -2.95 -2.31 9.00
N ALA A 182 -2.71 -1.14 8.41
CA ALA A 182 -2.87 0.16 9.05
C ALA A 182 -4.28 0.76 8.85
N ASN A 183 -5.23 0.00 8.31
CA ASN A 183 -6.58 0.47 7.97
C ASN A 183 -6.60 1.70 7.05
N ALA A 184 -5.61 1.82 6.15
CA ALA A 184 -5.55 2.89 5.16
C ALA A 184 -5.81 2.37 3.74
N GLN A 185 -6.39 3.21 2.90
CA GLN A 185 -6.59 2.99 1.47
C GLN A 185 -6.00 4.13 0.67
N ALA A 186 -5.40 3.79 -0.46
CA ALA A 186 -4.99 4.71 -1.49
C ALA A 186 -5.93 4.62 -2.71
N VAL A 187 -6.24 5.78 -3.27
CA VAL A 187 -6.98 5.94 -4.53
C VAL A 187 -6.19 6.88 -5.44
N ILE A 188 -6.16 6.57 -6.73
CA ILE A 188 -5.61 7.48 -7.75
C ILE A 188 -6.79 8.15 -8.43
N ASP A 189 -6.81 9.48 -8.41
CA ASP A 189 -7.73 10.26 -9.22
C ASP A 189 -7.37 10.06 -10.71
N PRO A 190 -8.26 9.49 -11.53
CA PRO A 190 -7.96 9.18 -12.93
C PRO A 190 -7.82 10.43 -13.81
N THR A 191 -8.29 11.59 -13.34
CA THR A 191 -8.23 12.86 -14.07
C THR A 191 -7.01 13.70 -13.69
N THR A 192 -6.67 13.74 -12.40
CA THR A 192 -5.54 14.55 -11.91
C THR A 192 -4.26 13.74 -11.69
N GLY A 193 -4.34 12.41 -11.70
CA GLY A 193 -3.22 11.52 -11.38
C GLY A 193 -2.80 11.56 -9.91
N LYS A 194 -3.52 12.30 -9.05
CA LYS A 194 -3.18 12.44 -7.64
C LYS A 194 -3.47 11.16 -6.88
N LEU A 195 -2.48 10.68 -6.14
CA LEU A 195 -2.65 9.63 -5.15
C LEU A 195 -3.13 10.24 -3.83
N SER A 196 -4.32 9.86 -3.40
CA SER A 196 -4.89 10.25 -2.10
C SER A 196 -4.92 9.03 -1.20
N ILE A 197 -4.52 9.22 0.07
CA ILE A 197 -4.63 8.20 1.10
C ILE A 197 -5.69 8.65 2.10
N SER A 198 -6.61 7.75 2.44
CA SER A 198 -7.62 7.93 3.47
C SER A 198 -7.60 6.74 4.41
N THR A 199 -8.16 6.90 5.61
CA THR A 199 -8.46 5.76 6.48
C THR A 199 -9.71 5.05 5.95
N MET A 200 -9.79 3.73 6.11
CA MET A 200 -10.97 2.92 5.78
C MET A 200 -11.93 2.77 6.97
N ASN A 201 -11.58 3.35 8.11
CA ASN A 201 -12.23 3.10 9.39
C ASN A 201 -13.19 4.23 9.76
N ASP A 202 -14.36 3.85 10.28
CA ASP A 202 -15.36 4.71 10.93
C ASP A 202 -14.99 4.97 12.42
N TYR A 203 -13.72 4.78 12.77
CA TYR A 203 -13.17 4.97 14.11
C TYR A 203 -12.95 6.46 14.29
N GLY A 204 -13.78 7.07 15.12
CA GLY A 204 -14.10 8.47 14.94
C GLY A 204 -13.00 9.49 15.23
N ALA A 205 -11.75 9.15 15.58
CA ALA A 205 -10.66 10.14 15.65
C ALA A 205 -9.27 9.55 15.39
N GLU A 206 -8.97 9.20 14.15
CA GLU A 206 -7.60 8.83 13.77
C GLU A 206 -6.84 9.98 13.12
N THR A 207 -5.60 10.17 13.55
CA THR A 207 -4.62 10.95 12.81
C THR A 207 -4.06 10.09 11.69
N LEU A 208 -4.17 10.55 10.45
CA LEU A 208 -3.47 10.02 9.30
C LEU A 208 -2.23 10.89 9.05
N THR A 209 -1.06 10.31 9.22
CA THR A 209 0.21 10.97 8.87
C THR A 209 0.84 10.24 7.71
N ALA A 210 1.12 10.96 6.63
CA ALA A 210 1.90 10.47 5.49
C ALA A 210 3.22 11.24 5.45
N THR A 211 4.32 10.54 5.71
CA THR A 211 5.68 11.10 5.68
C THR A 211 6.44 10.52 4.51
N ALA A 212 6.86 11.38 3.59
CA ALA A 212 7.62 10.99 2.43
C ALA A 212 9.11 11.29 2.63
N THR A 213 9.99 10.36 2.25
CA THR A 213 11.44 10.54 2.40
C THR A 213 12.19 10.26 1.09
N GLY A 214 13.38 10.86 0.95
CA GLY A 214 14.19 10.81 -0.27
C GLY A 214 14.15 12.11 -1.08
N ALA A 215 15.27 12.49 -1.69
CA ALA A 215 15.39 13.73 -2.46
C ALA A 215 14.43 13.76 -3.67
N GLY A 216 13.74 14.89 -3.91
CA GLY A 216 12.81 15.04 -5.04
C GLY A 216 11.57 14.14 -4.96
N ASN A 217 11.13 13.78 -3.76
CA ASN A 217 9.95 12.95 -3.57
C ASN A 217 8.68 13.71 -4.02
N PRO A 218 7.83 13.12 -4.90
CA PRO A 218 6.64 13.80 -5.41
C PRO A 218 5.46 13.80 -4.41
N PHE A 219 5.54 13.04 -3.31
CA PHE A 219 4.51 13.07 -2.29
C PHE A 219 4.59 14.34 -1.45
N THR A 220 3.43 14.91 -1.17
CA THR A 220 3.29 15.92 -0.13
C THR A 220 3.30 15.21 1.22
N SER A 221 4.22 15.59 2.11
CA SER A 221 4.13 15.14 3.50
C SER A 221 3.01 15.92 4.18
N ALA A 222 2.05 15.21 4.76
CA ALA A 222 0.87 15.79 5.36
C ALA A 222 0.43 14.99 6.58
N ALA A 223 -0.06 15.70 7.58
CA ALA A 223 -0.77 15.12 8.71
C ALA A 223 -2.19 15.67 8.67
N THR A 224 -3.18 14.77 8.62
CA THR A 224 -4.59 15.11 8.74
C THR A 224 -5.13 14.38 9.95
N SER A 225 -6.02 15.01 10.70
CA SER A 225 -6.72 14.32 11.79
C SER A 225 -8.20 14.34 11.49
N ALA A 226 -8.81 13.16 11.50
CA ALA A 226 -10.22 13.09 11.81
C ALA A 226 -10.38 13.33 13.31
N THR A 227 -11.39 14.08 13.70
CA THR A 227 -11.80 14.25 15.10
C THR A 227 -13.21 13.74 15.24
N VAL A 228 -13.54 13.06 16.35
CA VAL A 228 -14.93 12.75 16.66
C VAL A 228 -15.52 14.12 16.93
N GLY A 229 -16.26 14.66 15.97
CA GLY A 229 -16.82 16.00 16.06
C GLY A 229 -18.26 15.94 16.57
N GLY A 230 -18.72 17.03 17.17
CA GLY A 230 -20.14 17.25 17.46
C GLY A 230 -20.77 16.19 18.39
N ASP A 231 -21.98 15.77 18.03
CA ASP A 231 -22.84 14.97 18.91
C ASP A 231 -22.29 13.57 19.22
N GLY A 232 -21.49 13.00 18.32
CA GLY A 232 -20.84 11.70 18.54
C GLY A 232 -19.82 11.73 19.68
N LEU A 233 -19.05 12.81 19.79
CA LEU A 233 -18.06 13.00 20.87
C LEU A 233 -18.76 13.26 22.20
N ASN A 234 -19.78 14.12 22.18
CA ASN A 234 -20.58 14.43 23.37
C ASN A 234 -21.25 13.17 23.92
N THR A 235 -21.82 12.34 23.04
CA THR A 235 -22.44 11.06 23.42
C THR A 235 -21.41 10.12 24.07
N ARG A 236 -20.23 9.95 23.46
CA ARG A 236 -19.17 9.08 23.99
C ARG A 236 -18.62 9.57 25.32
N ASN A 237 -18.42 10.87 25.48
CA ASN A 237 -18.03 11.47 26.76
C ASN A 237 -19.12 11.32 27.82
N GLY A 238 -20.40 11.42 27.44
CA GLY A 238 -21.52 11.12 28.32
C GLY A 238 -21.52 9.66 28.81
N LEU A 239 -21.19 8.71 27.94
CA LEU A 239 -21.05 7.30 28.31
C LEU A 239 -19.88 7.05 29.27
N VAL A 240 -18.75 7.76 29.11
CA VAL A 240 -17.64 7.70 30.08
C VAL A 240 -18.09 8.18 31.46
N SER A 241 -18.78 9.33 31.54
CA SER A 241 -19.33 9.85 32.79
C SER A 241 -20.32 8.88 33.44
N SER A 242 -21.21 8.27 32.65
CA SER A 242 -22.16 7.26 33.12
C SER A 242 -21.44 6.03 33.67
N TYR A 243 -20.42 5.53 32.96
CA TYR A 243 -19.62 4.39 33.43
C TYR A 243 -18.95 4.69 34.78
N ASN A 244 -18.24 5.81 34.91
CA ASN A 244 -17.57 6.18 36.17
C ASN A 244 -18.57 6.39 37.32
N SER A 245 -19.76 6.94 37.03
CA SER A 245 -20.84 7.09 38.00
C SER A 245 -21.39 5.72 38.46
N LEU A 246 -21.52 4.76 37.54
CA LEU A 246 -21.94 3.39 37.86
C LEU A 246 -20.91 2.66 38.73
N LEU A 247 -19.61 2.89 38.54
CA LEU A 247 -18.59 2.34 39.45
C LEU A 247 -18.80 2.81 40.90
N THR A 248 -19.12 4.09 41.07
CA THR A 248 -19.44 4.66 42.39
C THR A 248 -20.69 4.01 42.99
N GLN A 249 -21.72 3.77 42.17
CA GLN A 249 -22.94 3.10 42.62
C GLN A 249 -22.70 1.64 43.00
N ILE A 250 -21.79 0.93 42.31
CA ILE A 250 -21.38 -0.43 42.68
C ILE A 250 -20.75 -0.42 44.08
N ASP A 251 -19.82 0.50 44.34
CA ASP A 251 -19.15 0.61 45.64
C ASP A 251 -20.13 0.94 46.77
N GLN A 252 -21.06 1.88 46.54
CA GLN A 252 -22.10 2.24 47.50
C GLN A 252 -23.03 1.07 47.80
N LEU A 253 -23.52 0.38 46.77
CA LEU A 253 -24.41 -0.76 46.94
C LEU A 253 -23.72 -1.90 47.71
N ALA A 254 -22.44 -2.16 47.43
CA ALA A 254 -21.65 -3.15 48.16
C ALA A 254 -21.47 -2.74 49.64
N ALA A 255 -21.21 -1.47 49.93
CA ALA A 255 -21.06 -0.96 51.30
C ALA A 255 -22.38 -1.01 52.10
N ASP A 256 -23.51 -0.77 51.46
CA ASP A 256 -24.83 -0.72 52.10
C ASP A 256 -25.46 -2.11 52.33
N ALA A 257 -24.89 -3.18 51.74
CA ALA A 257 -25.42 -4.55 51.82
C ALA A 257 -25.24 -5.25 53.20
N GLY A 258 -24.83 -4.52 54.24
CA GLY A 258 -24.61 -5.06 55.57
C GLY A 258 -25.89 -5.51 56.28
N PHE A 259 -25.81 -6.58 57.05
CA PHE A 259 -26.89 -7.06 57.93
C PHE A 259 -26.38 -7.22 59.36
N ASN A 260 -27.07 -6.61 60.33
CA ASN A 260 -26.70 -6.64 61.75
C ASN A 260 -25.22 -6.30 62.04
N GLY A 261 -24.64 -5.38 61.26
CA GLY A 261 -23.24 -4.95 61.43
C GLY A 261 -22.19 -5.87 60.78
N ILE A 262 -22.60 -6.87 60.00
CA ILE A 262 -21.70 -7.73 59.20
C ILE A 262 -22.00 -7.50 57.72
N ASN A 263 -20.98 -7.19 56.93
CA ASN A 263 -21.11 -7.04 55.49
C ASN A 263 -20.15 -7.98 54.74
N LEU A 264 -20.72 -9.09 54.24
CA LEU A 264 -19.98 -10.09 53.46
C LEU A 264 -19.44 -9.55 52.12
N LEU A 265 -20.04 -8.47 51.59
CA LEU A 265 -19.61 -7.83 50.33
C LEU A 265 -18.51 -6.78 50.52
N THR A 266 -18.19 -6.39 51.76
CA THR A 266 -17.00 -5.61 52.09
C THR A 266 -15.88 -6.47 52.67
N GLY A 267 -16.09 -7.79 52.77
CA GLY A 267 -15.09 -8.75 53.23
C GLY A 267 -15.23 -9.21 54.68
N ASP A 268 -16.29 -8.82 55.39
CA ASP A 268 -16.53 -9.35 56.74
C ASP A 268 -16.88 -10.83 56.70
N ASN A 269 -16.62 -11.54 57.79
CA ASN A 269 -16.96 -12.96 57.91
C ASN A 269 -18.17 -13.14 58.83
N LEU A 270 -19.06 -14.08 58.48
CA LEU A 270 -20.18 -14.48 59.30
C LEU A 270 -19.95 -15.90 59.81
N ASN A 271 -19.75 -16.05 61.13
CA ASN A 271 -19.69 -17.36 61.76
C ASN A 271 -21.08 -17.76 62.29
N ILE A 272 -21.61 -18.87 61.78
CA ILE A 272 -22.91 -19.41 62.14
C ILE A 272 -22.68 -20.65 62.99
N THR A 273 -23.13 -20.63 64.24
CA THR A 273 -23.00 -21.78 65.15
C THR A 273 -24.27 -22.63 65.09
N PHE A 274 -24.09 -23.94 64.87
CA PHE A 274 -25.19 -24.89 64.71
C PHE A 274 -25.58 -25.62 66.00
N ASN A 275 -24.79 -25.52 67.08
CA ASN A 275 -25.09 -26.17 68.35
C ASN A 275 -24.72 -25.29 69.56
N GLU A 276 -25.38 -25.53 70.69
CA GLU A 276 -25.24 -24.70 71.91
C GLU A 276 -23.80 -24.67 72.46
N LYS A 277 -23.00 -25.70 72.17
CA LYS A 277 -21.61 -25.83 72.63
C LYS A 277 -20.58 -25.23 71.67
N GLY A 278 -20.99 -24.71 70.51
CA GLY A 278 -20.07 -24.09 69.55
C GLY A 278 -19.16 -25.04 68.78
N THR A 279 -19.31 -26.36 68.93
CA THR A 279 -18.42 -27.35 68.31
C THR A 279 -18.77 -27.65 66.84
N SER A 280 -19.92 -27.18 66.36
CA SER A 280 -20.35 -27.31 64.97
C SER A 280 -20.73 -25.92 64.45
N SER A 281 -20.00 -25.40 63.47
CA SER A 281 -20.24 -24.08 62.89
C SER A 281 -19.95 -24.05 61.39
N LEU A 282 -20.45 -23.00 60.71
CA LEU A 282 -20.08 -22.62 59.35
C LEU A 282 -19.54 -21.19 59.37
N SER A 283 -18.30 -21.02 58.93
CA SER A 283 -17.73 -19.70 58.67
C SER A 283 -17.98 -19.34 57.21
N VAL A 284 -18.86 -18.37 56.98
CA VAL A 284 -19.08 -17.78 55.65
C VAL A 284 -18.09 -16.64 55.48
N GLN A 285 -17.12 -16.84 54.59
CA GLN A 285 -16.12 -15.83 54.29
C GLN A 285 -16.69 -14.78 53.35
N GLY A 286 -16.62 -13.51 53.74
CA GLY A 286 -16.92 -12.41 52.85
C GLY A 286 -15.81 -12.20 51.83
N SER A 287 -16.17 -11.54 50.74
CA SER A 287 -15.23 -11.09 49.73
C SER A 287 -15.62 -9.68 49.33
N ALA A 288 -14.64 -8.78 49.21
CA ALA A 288 -14.90 -7.41 48.79
C ALA A 288 -15.40 -7.38 47.35
N VAL A 289 -16.54 -6.74 47.12
CA VAL A 289 -17.20 -6.56 45.80
C VAL A 289 -17.25 -5.08 45.45
N THR A 290 -16.10 -4.41 45.51
CA THR A 290 -15.95 -3.04 45.02
C THR A 290 -15.67 -3.05 43.53
N ALA A 291 -15.93 -1.95 42.83
CA ALA A 291 -15.57 -1.78 41.43
C ALA A 291 -14.09 -2.16 41.20
N SER A 292 -13.21 -1.67 42.06
CA SER A 292 -11.77 -1.96 41.98
C SER A 292 -11.44 -3.44 42.22
N SER A 293 -12.07 -4.11 43.20
CA SER A 293 -11.83 -5.54 43.43
C SER A 293 -12.35 -6.43 42.29
N LEU A 294 -13.35 -5.95 41.55
CA LEU A 294 -13.86 -6.57 40.32
C LEU A 294 -13.00 -6.26 39.08
N GLY A 295 -11.91 -5.49 39.23
CA GLY A 295 -11.03 -5.09 38.13
C GLY A 295 -11.56 -3.93 37.27
N LEU A 296 -12.61 -3.24 37.73
CA LEU A 296 -13.20 -2.08 37.08
C LEU A 296 -12.63 -0.80 37.69
N ASN A 297 -12.03 0.05 36.86
CA ASN A 297 -11.39 1.29 37.31
C ASN A 297 -11.95 2.47 36.54
N ALA A 298 -11.96 3.65 37.18
CA ALA A 298 -12.38 4.87 36.52
C ALA A 298 -11.51 5.15 35.27
N ILE A 299 -12.15 5.57 34.20
CA ILE A 299 -11.49 5.88 32.93
C ILE A 299 -11.50 7.40 32.68
N ALA A 300 -10.48 7.88 31.97
CA ALA A 300 -10.36 9.30 31.65
C ALA A 300 -11.42 9.75 30.63
N GLN A 301 -11.84 11.01 30.72
CA GLN A 301 -12.61 11.68 29.67
C GLN A 301 -11.84 11.55 28.36
N ASN A 302 -12.52 11.12 27.28
CA ASN A 302 -11.98 10.77 25.95
C ASN A 302 -11.57 9.29 25.71
N THR A 303 -11.65 8.41 26.72
CA THR A 303 -11.26 6.99 26.57
C THR A 303 -12.08 6.26 25.49
N PHE A 304 -13.35 6.63 25.30
CA PHE A 304 -14.25 6.02 24.30
C PHE A 304 -14.13 6.62 22.89
N GLN A 305 -13.07 7.34 22.58
CA GLN A 305 -12.80 7.76 21.20
C GLN A 305 -12.48 6.56 20.30
N GLU A 306 -11.87 5.52 20.86
CA GLU A 306 -11.47 4.32 20.14
C GLU A 306 -12.41 3.15 20.46
N ASN A 307 -12.92 2.46 19.43
CA ASN A 307 -13.76 1.28 19.68
C ASN A 307 -12.95 0.14 20.34
N SER A 308 -11.64 0.08 20.13
CA SER A 308 -10.76 -0.89 20.80
C SER A 308 -10.73 -0.70 22.32
N SER A 309 -10.72 0.55 22.80
CA SER A 309 -10.86 0.88 24.22
C SER A 309 -12.23 0.46 24.77
N ILE A 310 -13.29 0.64 23.99
CA ILE A 310 -14.64 0.19 24.35
C ILE A 310 -14.69 -1.33 24.44
N SER A 311 -14.14 -2.06 23.46
CA SER A 311 -14.10 -3.54 23.46
C SER A 311 -13.34 -4.09 24.66
N LYS A 312 -12.16 -3.52 24.99
CA LYS A 312 -11.40 -3.90 26.20
C LYS A 312 -12.22 -3.71 27.48
N LEU A 313 -12.97 -2.61 27.58
CA LEU A 313 -13.80 -2.36 28.73
C LEU A 313 -14.96 -3.37 28.82
N ILE A 314 -15.59 -3.73 27.70
CA ILE A 314 -16.64 -4.77 27.65
C ILE A 314 -16.08 -6.10 28.16
N GLU A 315 -14.86 -6.48 27.79
CA GLU A 315 -14.19 -7.68 28.30
C GLU A 315 -14.01 -7.62 29.82
N GLN A 316 -13.54 -6.48 30.36
CA GLN A 316 -13.41 -6.28 31.81
C GLN A 316 -14.76 -6.41 32.54
N ILE A 317 -15.83 -5.84 31.99
CA ILE A 317 -17.19 -5.96 32.54
C ILE A 317 -17.68 -7.42 32.54
N ASN A 318 -17.37 -8.18 31.49
CA ASN A 318 -17.72 -9.60 31.41
C ASN A 318 -16.96 -10.44 32.45
N SER A 319 -15.67 -10.15 32.66
CA SER A 319 -14.87 -10.77 33.73
C SER A 319 -15.41 -10.44 35.13
N ALA A 320 -15.75 -9.17 35.38
CA ALA A 320 -16.39 -8.74 36.63
C ALA A 320 -17.72 -9.48 36.87
N THR A 321 -18.57 -9.56 35.85
CA THR A 321 -19.85 -10.29 35.90
C THR A 321 -19.66 -11.78 36.23
N THR A 322 -18.64 -12.41 35.67
CA THR A 322 -18.30 -13.81 35.94
C THR A 322 -17.86 -14.00 37.39
N SER A 323 -17.06 -13.08 37.91
CA SER A 323 -16.61 -13.08 39.31
C SER A 323 -17.79 -12.93 40.28
N LEU A 324 -18.72 -12.01 40.00
CA LEU A 324 -19.95 -11.81 40.78
C LEU A 324 -20.82 -13.08 40.82
N LYS A 325 -21.00 -13.76 39.69
CA LYS A 325 -21.76 -15.02 39.63
C LYS A 325 -21.11 -16.13 40.44
N SER A 326 -19.77 -16.21 40.43
CA SER A 326 -19.03 -17.16 41.25
C SER A 326 -19.24 -16.91 42.75
N GLN A 327 -19.16 -15.64 43.18
CA GLN A 327 -19.41 -15.25 44.57
C GLN A 327 -20.86 -15.56 44.99
N ALA A 328 -21.84 -15.20 44.15
CA ALA A 328 -23.25 -15.49 44.41
C ALA A 328 -23.52 -17.00 44.53
N SER A 329 -22.89 -17.82 43.68
CA SER A 329 -22.99 -19.28 43.77
C SER A 329 -22.43 -19.82 45.08
N SER A 330 -21.27 -19.30 45.53
CA SER A 330 -20.67 -19.71 46.81
C SER A 330 -21.57 -19.36 48.00
N LEU A 331 -22.11 -18.14 48.03
CA LEU A 331 -23.06 -17.71 49.07
C LEU A 331 -24.34 -18.55 49.03
N GLY A 332 -24.85 -18.88 47.84
CA GLY A 332 -26.00 -19.76 47.67
C GLY A 332 -25.77 -21.19 48.19
N SER A 333 -24.58 -21.76 47.94
CA SER A 333 -24.20 -23.06 48.52
C SER A 333 -24.12 -23.01 50.04
N ASN A 334 -23.55 -21.95 50.61
CA ASN A 334 -23.51 -21.75 52.07
C ASN A 334 -24.93 -21.63 52.66
N LEU A 335 -25.82 -20.88 52.01
CA LEU A 335 -27.21 -20.74 52.43
C LEU A 335 -27.94 -22.09 52.44
N ALA A 336 -27.75 -22.93 51.41
CA ALA A 336 -28.36 -24.26 51.35
C ALA A 336 -27.89 -25.15 52.52
N VAL A 337 -26.62 -25.08 52.91
CA VAL A 337 -26.11 -25.79 54.09
C VAL A 337 -26.78 -25.31 55.37
N VAL A 338 -26.92 -23.99 55.54
CA VAL A 338 -27.59 -23.40 56.71
C VAL A 338 -29.06 -23.82 56.79
N GLN A 339 -29.79 -23.79 55.67
CA GLN A 339 -31.19 -24.21 55.61
C GLN A 339 -31.36 -25.69 55.96
N ASN A 340 -30.56 -26.58 55.37
CA ASN A 340 -30.59 -28.00 55.67
C ASN A 340 -30.32 -28.29 57.16
N ARG A 341 -29.37 -27.56 57.76
CA ARG A 341 -29.07 -27.68 59.19
C ARG A 341 -30.21 -27.18 60.05
N GLN A 342 -30.79 -26.03 59.70
CA GLN A 342 -31.95 -25.46 60.39
C GLN A 342 -33.11 -26.45 60.41
N ASP A 343 -33.44 -27.05 59.27
CA ASP A 343 -34.56 -27.99 59.16
C ASP A 343 -34.34 -29.29 59.93
N PHE A 344 -33.10 -29.76 60.07
CA PHE A 344 -32.79 -30.92 60.92
C PHE A 344 -32.89 -30.62 62.43
N SER A 345 -32.71 -29.36 62.82
CA SER A 345 -32.65 -28.93 64.23
C SER A 345 -33.97 -28.39 64.79
N LYS A 346 -35.02 -28.28 63.96
CA LYS A 346 -36.39 -27.96 64.41
C LYS A 346 -37.06 -29.18 65.03
#